data_AF-A0AA37NE44-F1
#
_entry.id   AF-A0AA37NE44-F1
#
_cell.length_a   1.000
_cell.length_b   1.000
_cell.length_c   1.000
_cell.angle_alpha   90.00
_cell.angle_beta   90.00
_cell.angle_gamma   90.00
#
_symmetry.space_group_name_H-M   'P 1'
#
loop_
_entity.id
_entity.type
_entity.pdbx_description
1 polymer ?
#
loop_
_entity_poly.entity_id
_entity_poly.type
_entity_poly.pdbx_seq_one_letter_code
_entity_poly.pdbx_strand_id
1 'polypeptide(L)' 'MNILIFRVMEKIKEQLEQMGYDYAVAIATKSEIENGAACGQLSIIVETE' A
#
# COMPACT_ATOMS: atom_id res chain seq x y z
N MET A 1 -0.38 -7.73 14.59
CA MET A 1 0.06 -7.39 13.21
C MET A 1 1.23 -8.28 12.85
N ASN A 2 1.18 -9.05 11.76
CA ASN A 2 2.20 -10.03 11.41
C ASN A 2 3.52 -9.34 10.98
N ILE A 3 4.67 -9.76 11.53
CA ILE A 3 5.98 -9.14 11.27
C ILE A 3 6.38 -9.14 9.77
N LEU A 4 5.84 -10.09 9.01
CA LEU A 4 6.06 -10.21 7.56
C LEU A 4 5.40 -9.05 6.79
N ILE A 5 4.20 -8.64 7.20
CA ILE A 5 3.45 -7.54 6.57
C ILE A 5 4.22 -6.23 6.71
N PHE A 6 4.84 -6.00 7.87
CA PHE A 6 5.64 -4.80 8.13
C PHE A 6 6.84 -4.68 7.17
N ARG A 7 7.57 -5.78 6.94
CA ARG A 7 8.73 -5.79 6.02
C ARG A 7 8.33 -5.60 4.55
N VAL A 8 7.17 -6.11 4.14
CA VAL A 8 6.64 -5.91 2.78
C VAL A 8 6.22 -4.45 2.59
N MET A 9 5.56 -3.85 3.58
CA MET A 9 5.11 -2.47 3.53
C MET A 9 6.27 -1.47 3.46
N GLU A 10 7.35 -1.69 4.22
CA GLU A 10 8.58 -0.89 4.14
C GLU A 10 9.21 -0.93 2.73
N LYS A 11 9.31 -2.11 2.11
CA LYS A 11 9.83 -2.23 0.73
C LYS A 11 8.98 -1.50 -0.30
N ILE A 12 7.65 -1.60 -0.16
CA ILE A 12 6.72 -0.90 -1.07
C ILE A 12 6.89 0.61 -0.91
N LYS A 13 7.02 1.09 0.33
CA LYS A 13 7.28 2.51 0.60
C LYS A 13 8.59 2.98 -0.03
N GLU A 14 9.70 2.27 0.18
CA GLU A 14 11.00 2.61 -0.42
C GLU A 14 10.93 2.68 -1.95
N GLN A 15 10.21 1.74 -2.59
CA GLN A 15 10.03 1.74 -4.04
C GLN A 15 9.23 2.96 -4.51
N LEU A 16 8.16 3.33 -3.80
CA LEU A 16 7.34 4.49 -4.15
C LEU A 16 8.12 5.81 -3.97
N GLU A 17 8.91 5.93 -2.92
CA GLU A 17 9.81 7.08 -2.71
C GLU A 17 10.85 7.18 -3.83
N GLN A 18 11.46 6.06 -4.26
CA GLN A 18 12.41 6.04 -5.39
C GLN A 18 11.77 6.42 -6.73
N MET A 19 10.47 6.16 -6.90
CA MET A 19 9.71 6.54 -8.10
C MET A 19 9.24 8.00 -8.07
N GLY A 20 9.49 8.74 -6.98
CA GLY A 20 9.13 10.15 -6.84
C GLY A 20 7.69 10.40 -6.41
N TYR A 21 7.02 9.42 -5.78
CA TYR A 21 5.70 9.64 -5.19
C TYR A 21 5.80 10.23 -3.79
N ASP A 22 5.07 11.32 -3.52
CA ASP A 22 5.06 11.98 -2.22
C ASP A 22 4.25 11.23 -1.14
N TYR A 23 3.23 10.47 -1.55
CA TYR A 23 2.32 9.80 -0.62
C TYR A 23 1.67 8.54 -1.20
N ALA A 24 1.34 7.59 -0.32
CA ALA A 24 0.64 6.36 -0.65
C ALA A 24 -0.39 5.98 0.43
N VAL A 25 -1.55 5.48 0.02
CA VAL A 25 -2.63 5.04 0.93
C VAL A 25 -2.93 3.57 0.72
N ALA A 26 -2.91 2.79 1.80
CA ALA A 26 -3.48 1.46 1.81
C ALA A 26 -4.95 1.55 2.25
N ILE A 27 -5.88 1.17 1.38
CA ILE A 27 -7.33 1.14 1.65
C ILE A 27 -7.76 -0.32 1.78
N ALA A 28 -8.38 -0.67 2.90
CA ALA A 28 -9.01 -1.96 3.11
C ALA A 28 -10.20 -1.82 4.07
N THR A 29 -11.25 -2.59 3.83
CA THR A 29 -12.38 -2.76 4.74
C THR A 29 -11.99 -3.65 5.92
N LYS A 30 -12.69 -3.51 7.05
CA LYS A 30 -12.50 -4.38 8.23
C LYS A 30 -12.60 -5.87 7.87
N SER A 31 -13.56 -6.23 7.01
CA SER A 31 -13.75 -7.61 6.57
C SER A 31 -12.56 -8.14 5.73
N GLU A 32 -11.95 -7.31 4.87
CA GLU A 32 -10.78 -7.72 4.08
C GLU A 32 -9.56 -7.98 4.96
N ILE A 33 -9.38 -7.19 6.02
CA ILE A 33 -8.31 -7.40 7.01
C ILE A 33 -8.55 -8.68 7.81
N GLU A 34 -9.77 -8.90 8.30
CA GLU A 34 -10.13 -10.08 9.11
C GLU A 34 -10.08 -11.38 8.30
N ASN A 35 -10.44 -11.33 7.02
CA ASN A 35 -10.44 -12.50 6.12
C ASN A 35 -9.09 -12.72 5.41
N GLY A 36 -8.09 -11.86 5.62
CA GLY A 36 -6.81 -11.92 4.90
C GLY A 36 -6.95 -11.73 3.38
N ALA A 37 -8.01 -11.04 2.95
CA ALA A 37 -8.41 -10.85 1.55
C ALA A 37 -8.08 -9.47 0.99
N ALA A 38 -7.30 -8.66 1.73
CA ALA A 38 -6.81 -7.35 1.29
C ALA A 38 -5.76 -7.49 0.16
N CYS A 39 -6.18 -7.98 -1.01
CA CYS A 39 -5.39 -8.02 -2.25
C CYS A 39 -5.54 -6.71 -3.05
N GLY A 40 -5.71 -5.59 -2.34
CA GLY A 40 -6.26 -4.32 -2.85
C GLY A 40 -5.69 -3.85 -4.19
N GLN A 41 -6.57 -3.32 -5.05
CA GLN A 41 -6.21 -2.73 -6.33
C GLN A 41 -5.24 -1.56 -6.10
N LEU A 42 -4.03 -1.65 -6.65
CA LEU A 42 -3.08 -0.56 -6.64
C LEU A 42 -3.56 0.49 -7.65
N SER A 43 -3.98 1.65 -7.15
CA SER A 43 -4.41 2.78 -7.98
C SER A 43 -3.43 3.93 -7.77
N ILE A 44 -2.93 4.52 -8.86
CA ILE A 44 -2.02 5.66 -8.85
C ILE A 44 -2.83 6.89 -9.25
N ILE A 45 -2.86 7.90 -8.39
CA ILE A 45 -3.44 9.20 -8.70
C ILE A 45 -2.29 10.13 -9.08
N VAL A 46 -2.29 10.64 -10.30
CA VAL A 46 -1.31 11.62 -10.79
C VAL A 46 -2.02 12.95 -11.03
N GLU A 47 -1.47 14.06 -10.54
CA GLU A 47 -1.87 15.37 -11.03
C GLU A 47 -1.30 15.54 -12.45
N THR A 48 -2.17 15.89 -13.39
CA THR A 48 -1.77 16.28 -14.75
C THR A 48 -1.95 17.80 -14.84
N GLU A 49 -0.87 18.52 -15.18
CA GLU A 49 -0.92 19.96 -15.48
C GLU A 49 -1.66 20.24 -16.79
#